data_AF-F9T4C5-F1
#
_entry.id   AF-F9T4C5-F1
#
_cell.length_a   1.000
_cell.length_b   1.000
_cell.length_c   1.000
_cell.angle_alpha   90.00
_cell.angle_beta   90.00
_cell.angle_gamma   90.00
#
_symmetry.space_group_name_H-M   'P 1'
#
loop_
_entity.id
_entity.type
_entity.pdbx_description
1 polymer ?
#
loop_
_entity_poly.entity_id
_entity_poly.type
_entity_poly.pdbx_seq_one_letter_code
_entity_poly.pdbx_strand_id
1 'polypeptide(L)' 'MIEELFLQALFTLIVLFYPVYLIYKRAGLNTNLSFTIFIPFIGFIVCPLILVFSQWNVEKKNKETE' A
#
# COMPACT_ATOMS: atom_id res chain seq x y z
N MET A 1 -1.91 -23.60 -17.94
CA MET A 1 -0.80 -23.63 -16.95
C MET A 1 -0.05 -22.31 -16.83
N ILE A 2 0.82 -21.89 -17.77
CA ILE A 2 1.59 -20.63 -17.60
C ILE A 2 0.70 -19.39 -17.60
N GLU A 3 -0.30 -19.34 -18.50
CA GLU A 3 -1.26 -18.23 -18.59
C GLU A 3 -2.09 -18.06 -17.31
N GLU A 4 -2.55 -19.17 -16.71
CA GLU A 4 -3.29 -19.16 -15.45
C GLU A 4 -2.42 -18.64 -14.31
N LEU A 5 -1.15 -19.08 -14.26
CA LEU A 5 -0.19 -18.64 -13.25
C LEU A 5 0.10 -17.14 -13.37
N PHE A 6 0.21 -16.64 -14.60
CA PHE A 6 0.38 -15.22 -14.89
C PHE A 6 -0.85 -14.40 -14.46
N LEU A 7 -2.05 -14.83 -14.83
CA LEU A 7 -3.30 -14.18 -14.44
C LEU A 7 -3.48 -14.17 -12.91
N GLN A 8 -3.16 -15.26 -12.24
CA GLN A 8 -3.23 -15.36 -10.77
C GLN A 8 -2.24 -14.41 -10.09
N ALA A 9 -1.01 -14.32 -10.59
CA ALA A 9 -0.01 -13.40 -10.06
C ALA A 9 -0.44 -11.93 -10.26
N LEU A 10 -0.95 -11.60 -11.44
CA LEU A 10 -1.43 -10.26 -11.77
C LEU A 10 -2.64 -9.87 -10.91
N PHE A 11 -3.61 -10.79 -10.77
CA PHE A 11 -4.78 -10.59 -9.92
C PHE A 11 -4.36 -10.36 -8.46
N THR A 12 -3.43 -11.17 -7.94
CA THR A 12 -2.90 -11.02 -6.58
C THR A 12 -2.24 -9.65 -6.39
N LEU A 13 -1.43 -9.21 -7.36
CA LEU A 13 -0.78 -7.91 -7.30
C LEU A 13 -1.80 -6.77 -7.30
N ILE A 14 -2.84 -6.84 -8.14
CA ILE A 14 -3.88 -5.82 -8.17
C ILE A 14 -4.71 -5.82 -6.88
N VAL A 15 -5.15 -6.98 -6.39
CA VAL A 15 -6.02 -7.05 -5.22
C VAL A 15 -5.30 -6.71 -3.93
N LEU A 16 -4.00 -7.05 -3.83
CA LEU A 16 -3.27 -6.97 -2.56
C LEU A 16 -2.32 -5.77 -2.51
N PHE A 17 -1.54 -5.53 -3.57
CA PHE A 17 -0.56 -4.44 -3.57
C PHE A 17 -1.19 -3.07 -3.91
N TYR A 18 -2.09 -2.99 -4.88
CA TYR A 18 -2.71 -1.72 -5.27
C TYR A 18 -3.41 -0.97 -4.11
N PRO A 19 -4.24 -1.60 -3.25
CA PRO A 19 -4.84 -0.88 -2.13
C PRO A 19 -3.79 -0.42 -1.11
N VAL A 20 -2.78 -1.23 -0.81
CA VAL A 20 -1.69 -0.85 0.11
C VAL A 20 -0.92 0.35 -0.44
N TYR A 21 -0.57 0.32 -1.72
CA TYR A 21 0.04 1.46 -2.42
C TYR A 21 -0.80 2.73 -2.28
N LEU A 22 -2.11 2.64 -2.50
CA LEU A 22 -3.02 3.79 -2.38
C LEU A 22 -3.09 4.33 -0.94
N ILE A 23 -3.10 3.45 0.06
CA ILE A 23 -3.12 3.87 1.48
C ILE A 23 -1.83 4.63 1.82
N TYR A 24 -0.66 4.10 1.46
CA TYR A 24 0.62 4.78 1.69
C TYR A 24 0.67 6.15 1.00
N LYS A 25 0.21 6.21 -0.25
CA LYS A 25 0.11 7.47 -1.01
C LYS A 25 -0.81 8.49 -0.32
N ARG A 26 -1.97 8.05 0.18
CA ARG A 26 -2.95 8.92 0.87
C ARG A 26 -2.49 9.35 2.26
N ALA A 27 -1.80 8.47 2.99
CA ALA A 27 -1.22 8.80 4.29
C ALA A 27 -0.07 9.83 4.18
N GLY A 28 0.44 10.08 2.97
CA GLY A 28 1.59 10.95 2.74
C GLY A 28 2.92 10.28 3.10
N LEU A 29 2.93 8.95 3.14
CA LEU A 29 4.11 8.15 3.45
C LEU A 29 4.92 7.86 2.19
N ASN A 30 6.17 7.45 2.38
CA ASN A 30 6.99 6.97 1.28
C ASN A 30 6.37 5.70 0.69
N THR A 31 5.90 5.80 -0.55
CA THR A 31 5.24 4.72 -1.27
C THR A 31 6.13 3.48 -1.44
N ASN A 32 7.46 3.62 -1.37
CA ASN A 32 8.38 2.49 -1.44
C ASN A 32 8.17 1.51 -0.27
N LEU A 33 7.64 1.97 0.87
CA LEU A 33 7.31 1.11 2.01
C LEU A 33 6.10 0.19 1.74
N SER A 34 5.29 0.47 0.73
CA SER A 34 4.19 -0.42 0.33
C SER A 34 4.68 -1.76 -0.25
N PHE A 35 5.90 -1.82 -0.79
CA PHE A 35 6.49 -3.06 -1.29
C PHE A 35 6.79 -4.09 -0.18
N THR A 36 6.82 -3.65 1.09
CA THR A 36 7.01 -4.55 2.23
C THR A 36 5.92 -5.62 2.29
N ILE A 37 4.73 -5.38 1.73
CA ILE A 37 3.62 -6.35 1.63
C ILE A 37 4.02 -7.63 0.88
N PHE A 38 5.01 -7.56 -0.03
CA PHE A 38 5.48 -8.72 -0.78
C PHE A 38 6.41 -9.63 0.04
N ILE A 39 6.84 -9.20 1.22
CA ILE A 39 7.61 -10.05 2.12
C ILE A 39 6.61 -10.97 2.86
N PRO A 40 6.65 -12.29 2.64
CA PRO A 40 5.69 -13.21 3.24
C PRO A 40 5.78 -13.14 4.77
N PHE A 41 4.61 -13.16 5.42
CA PHE A 41 4.41 -13.00 6.88
C PHE A 41 4.82 -11.64 7.44
N ILE A 42 6.04 -11.18 7.18
CA ILE A 42 6.59 -9.92 7.69
C ILE A 42 5.81 -8.73 7.16
N GLY A 43 5.50 -8.71 5.86
CA GLY A 43 4.74 -7.63 5.24
C GLY A 43 3.37 -7.40 5.87
N PHE A 44 2.68 -8.49 6.23
CA PHE A 44 1.38 -8.44 6.90
C PHE A 44 1.43 -7.85 8.31
N ILE A 45 2.59 -7.86 8.96
CA ILE A 45 2.79 -7.28 10.30
C ILE A 45 3.35 -5.87 10.18
N VAL A 46 4.37 -5.68 9.35
CA VAL A 46 5.10 -4.41 9.22
C VAL A 46 4.26 -3.34 8.54
N CYS A 47 3.49 -3.66 7.49
CA CYS A 47 2.61 -2.68 6.84
C CYS A 47 1.60 -2.04 7.81
N PRO A 48 0.79 -2.80 8.58
CA PRO A 48 -0.13 -2.18 9.53
C PRO A 48 0.60 -1.45 10.66
N LEU A 49 1.75 -1.94 11.15
CA LEU A 49 2.54 -1.21 12.15
C LEU A 49 2.97 0.17 11.63
N ILE A 50 3.51 0.24 10.41
CA ILE A 50 3.89 1.51 9.79
C ILE A 50 2.66 2.43 9.68
N LEU A 51 1.53 1.91 9.21
CA LEU A 51 0.31 2.70 9.02
C LEU A 51 -0.28 3.21 10.34
N VAL A 52 -0.29 2.38 11.39
CA VAL A 52 -0.81 2.71 12.72
C VAL A 52 0.04 3.77 13.42
N PHE A 53 1.36 3.65 13.34
CA PHE A 53 2.27 4.60 13.98
C PHE A 53 2.62 5.82 13.12
N SER A 54 2.24 5.82 11.84
CA SER A 54 2.44 6.97 10.97
C SER A 54 1.49 8.11 11.28
N GLN A 55 1.99 9.35 11.18
CA GLN A 55 1.14 10.53 11.14
C GLN A 55 0.54 10.67 9.74
N TRP A 56 -0.78 10.64 9.63
CA TRP A 56 -1.46 10.80 8.36
C TRP A 56 -1.52 12.28 8.01
N ASN A 57 -1.06 12.66 6.82
CA ASN A 57 -1.05 14.05 6.38
C ASN A 57 -2.46 14.52 5.96
N VAL A 58 -3.33 14.78 6.93
CA VAL A 58 -4.71 15.26 6.72
C VAL A 58 -4.74 16.73 6.27
N GLU A 59 -3.64 17.46 6.45
CA GLU A 59 -3.58 18.92 6.34
C GLU A 59 -3.51 19.45 4.90
N LYS A 60 -3.13 18.63 3.91
CA LYS A 60 -2.95 19.09 2.52
C LYS A 60 -4.23 19.43 1.77
N LYS A 61 -5.43 19.15 2.33
CA LYS A 61 -6.70 19.33 1.60
C LYS A 61 -7.43 20.66 1.89
N ASN A 62 -7.07 21.39 2.95
CA ASN A 62 -7.80 22.60 3.36
C ASN A 62 -7.21 23.92 2.83
N LYS A 63 -6.10 23.89 2.08
CA LYS A 63 -5.44 25.13 1.59
C LYS A 63 -5.74 25.48 0.13
N GLU A 64 -6.61 24.74 -0.54
CA GLU A 64 -7.05 25.02 -1.92
C GLU A 64 -8.47 25.65 -1.95
N THR A 65 -9.05 25.96 -0.79
CA THR A 65 -10.42 26.50 -0.66
C THR A 65 -10.52 27.83 0.10
N GLU A 66 -9.39 28.49 0.37
CA GLU A 66 -9.32 29.85 0.93
C GLU A 66 -8.69 30.83 -0.07
#